data_AF-A0A3E5ENV5-F1
#
_entry.id   AF-A0A3E5ENV5-F1
#
_cell.length_a   1.000
_cell.length_b   1.000
_cell.length_c   1.000
_cell.angle_alpha   90.00
_cell.angle_beta   90.00
_cell.angle_gamma   90.00
#
_symmetry.space_group_name_H-M   'P 1'
#
loop_
_entity.id
_entity.type
_entity.pdbx_description
1 polymer ?
#
loop_
_entity_poly.entity_id
_entity_poly.type
_entity_poly.pdbx_seq_one_letter_code
_entity_poly.pdbx_strand_id
1 'polypeptide(L)'
;MAEVKWIKMATNIWDNRKIVQIESLPDGDTIIVIWLKLLCLAGTTNDSGMVYFTKEIPYTEQMLSTLFNRPLATIQFALKVFQEFEMISIIDDFYRFSIGKNIRTSRHGQN
;
A
#
# COMPACT_ATOMS: atom_id res chain seq x y z
N MET A 1 0.81 18.34 8.06
CA MET A 1 1.94 17.39 8.24
C MET A 1 2.98 17.67 7.18
N ALA A 2 4.26 17.38 7.45
CA ALA A 2 5.31 17.60 6.46
C ALA A 2 5.10 16.72 5.23
N GLU A 3 5.28 17.30 4.05
CA GLU A 3 5.22 16.62 2.75
C GLU A 3 6.25 15.48 2.70
N VAL A 4 5.80 14.26 2.40
CA VAL A 4 6.69 13.11 2.18
C VAL A 4 7.09 13.10 0.70
N LYS A 5 8.36 13.42 0.45
CA LYS A 5 8.89 13.48 -0.93
C LYS A 5 9.33 12.13 -1.50
N TRP A 6 9.62 11.15 -0.63
CA TRP A 6 10.18 9.86 -1.04
C TRP A 6 9.80 8.74 -0.09
N ILE A 7 9.57 7.55 -0.65
CA ILE A 7 9.52 6.29 0.07
C ILE A 7 10.85 5.54 -0.13
N LYS A 8 11.35 4.91 0.94
CA LYS A 8 12.54 4.04 0.86
C LYS A 8 12.08 2.59 0.80
N MET A 9 12.68 1.81 -0.10
CA MET A 9 12.46 0.37 -0.21
C MET A 9 13.76 -0.38 0.04
N ALA A 10 13.66 -1.55 0.66
CA ALA A 10 14.81 -2.42 0.85
C ALA A 10 15.25 -2.98 -0.51
N THR A 11 16.55 -3.00 -0.77
CA THR A 11 17.10 -3.50 -2.06
C THR A 11 16.88 -5.00 -2.25
N ASN A 12 16.66 -5.73 -1.16
CA ASN A 12 16.34 -7.15 -1.13
C ASN A 12 14.83 -7.42 -1.04
N ILE A 13 13.98 -6.49 -1.47
CA ILE A 13 12.52 -6.67 -1.43
C ILE A 13 12.06 -7.91 -2.22
N TRP A 14 12.80 -8.27 -3.26
CA TRP A 14 12.53 -9.44 -4.11
C TRP A 14 12.82 -10.77 -3.40
N ASP A 15 13.60 -10.76 -2.31
CA ASP A 15 13.80 -11.95 -1.47
C ASP A 15 12.64 -12.15 -0.48
N ASN A 16 11.72 -11.19 -0.39
CA ASN A 16 10.58 -11.29 0.51
C ASN A 16 9.61 -12.38 0.01
N ARG A 17 9.38 -13.39 0.85
CA ARG A 17 8.53 -14.55 0.50
C ARG A 17 7.12 -14.16 0.02
N LYS A 18 6.54 -13.08 0.53
CA LYS A 18 5.22 -12.58 0.09
C LYS A 18 5.31 -12.00 -1.32
N ILE A 19 6.38 -11.25 -1.63
CA ILE A 19 6.61 -10.71 -2.98
C ILE A 19 6.83 -11.83 -3.98
N VAL A 20 7.69 -12.81 -3.66
CA VAL A 20 7.92 -14.00 -4.50
C VAL A 20 6.62 -14.76 -4.78
N GLN A 21 5.75 -14.89 -3.77
CA GLN A 21 4.44 -15.52 -3.98
C GLN A 21 3.53 -14.71 -4.89
N ILE A 22 3.50 -13.38 -4.76
CA ILE A 22 2.73 -12.51 -5.66
C ILE A 22 3.24 -12.62 -7.10
N GLU A 23 4.56 -12.67 -7.32
CA GLU A 23 5.16 -12.83 -8.66
C GLU A 23 4.73 -14.13 -9.35
N SER A 24 4.39 -15.17 -8.57
CA SER A 24 3.91 -16.45 -9.09
C SER A 24 2.43 -16.49 -9.49
N LEU A 25 1.65 -15.46 -9.13
CA LEU A 25 0.23 -15.36 -9.48
C LEU A 25 0.04 -14.94 -10.95
N PRO A 26 -1.11 -15.28 -11.56
CA PRO A 26 -1.53 -14.65 -12.80
C PRO A 26 -1.52 -13.12 -12.64
N ASP A 27 -0.92 -12.42 -13.59
CA ASP A 27 -0.73 -10.97 -13.56
C ASP A 27 0.02 -10.45 -12.31
N GLY A 28 0.94 -11.24 -11.75
CA GLY A 28 1.76 -10.89 -10.57
C GLY A 28 2.40 -9.51 -10.66
N ASP A 29 2.97 -9.14 -11.81
CA ASP A 29 3.52 -7.81 -12.06
C ASP A 29 2.49 -6.70 -11.86
N THR A 30 1.26 -6.92 -12.31
CA THR A 30 0.16 -5.96 -12.14
C THR A 30 -0.21 -5.81 -10.67
N ILE A 31 -0.23 -6.92 -9.93
CA ILE A 31 -0.51 -6.92 -8.49
C ILE A 31 0.60 -6.15 -7.75
N ILE A 32 1.87 -6.39 -8.08
CA ILE A 32 3.01 -5.66 -7.49
C ILE A 32 2.92 -4.16 -7.80
N VAL A 33 2.55 -3.78 -9.02
CA VAL A 33 2.35 -2.36 -9.36
C VAL A 33 1.24 -1.73 -8.52
N ILE A 34 0.15 -2.45 -8.25
CA ILE A 34 -0.93 -1.96 -7.36
C ILE A 34 -0.40 -1.79 -5.93
N TRP A 35 0.38 -2.74 -5.43
CA TRP A 35 1.02 -2.64 -4.12
C TRP A 35 1.92 -1.41 -4.00
N LEU A 36 2.77 -1.15 -5.00
CA LEU A 36 3.64 0.03 -5.06
C LEU A 36 2.83 1.34 -5.10
N LYS A 37 1.74 1.39 -5.88
CA LYS A 37 0.85 2.56 -5.91
C LYS A 37 0.21 2.83 -4.56
N LEU A 38 -0.24 1.79 -3.86
CA LEU A 38 -0.79 1.90 -2.51
C LEU A 38 0.29 2.37 -1.51
N LEU A 39 1.54 1.89 -1.61
CA LEU A 39 2.65 2.39 -0.78
C LEU A 39 2.91 3.88 -1.00
N CYS A 40 2.87 4.34 -2.25
CA CYS A 40 2.97 5.77 -2.57
C CYS A 40 1.80 6.56 -1.97
N LEU A 41 0.57 6.05 -2.01
CA LEU A 41 -0.57 6.70 -1.35
C LEU A 41 -0.35 6.80 0.16
N ALA A 42 0.03 5.70 0.83
CA ALA A 42 0.30 5.71 2.26
C ALA A 42 1.43 6.68 2.63
N GLY A 43 2.46 6.78 1.78
CA GLY A 43 3.54 7.75 1.90
C GLY A 43 3.04 9.19 1.82
N THR A 44 2.20 9.51 0.83
CA THR A 44 1.58 10.83 0.67
C THR A 44 0.65 11.18 1.83
N THR A 45 -0.16 10.22 2.29
CA THR A 45 -1.04 10.38 3.46
C THR A 45 -0.21 10.63 4.73
N ASN A 46 0.96 9.99 4.85
CA ASN A 46 1.91 10.16 5.96
C ASN A 46 1.27 10.00 7.35
N ASP A 47 0.32 9.06 7.46
CA ASP A 47 -0.45 8.82 8.66
C ASP A 47 -0.35 7.36 9.07
N SER A 48 0.81 6.95 9.57
CA SER A 48 1.02 5.61 10.16
C SER A 48 0.60 4.43 9.26
N GLY A 49 0.77 4.59 7.94
CA GLY A 49 0.44 3.57 6.93
C GLY A 49 -1.02 3.58 6.46
N MET A 50 -1.83 4.53 6.91
CA MET A 50 -3.21 4.68 6.46
C MET A 50 -3.29 5.12 4.99
N VAL A 51 -4.29 4.62 4.28
CA VAL A 51 -4.61 4.98 2.91
C VAL A 51 -6.07 5.39 2.85
N TYR A 52 -6.31 6.67 2.58
CA TYR A 52 -7.65 7.26 2.54
C TYR A 52 -7.72 8.45 1.59
N PHE A 53 -8.92 8.75 1.12
CA PHE A 53 -9.17 9.90 0.26
C PHE A 53 -9.15 11.20 1.08
N THR A 54 -9.89 11.21 2.20
CA THR A 54 -9.78 12.20 3.28
C THR A 54 -9.80 11.48 4.63
N LYS A 55 -9.56 12.18 5.73
CA LYS A 55 -9.54 11.56 7.07
C LYS A 55 -10.86 10.87 7.45
N GLU A 56 -11.95 11.30 6.83
CA GLU A 56 -13.31 10.81 7.07
C GLU A 56 -13.82 9.90 5.95
N ILE A 57 -13.12 9.85 4.80
CA ILE A 57 -13.57 9.14 3.60
C ILE A 57 -12.51 8.10 3.19
N PRO A 58 -12.80 6.79 3.38
CA PRO A 58 -11.91 5.75 2.90
C PRO A 58 -11.92 5.70 1.36
N TYR A 59 -10.83 5.23 0.77
CA TYR A 59 -10.84 4.88 -0.64
C TYR A 59 -11.72 3.65 -0.86
N THR A 60 -12.66 3.73 -1.80
CA THR A 60 -13.37 2.54 -2.27
C THR A 60 -12.57 1.83 -3.36
N GLU A 61 -12.87 0.55 -3.59
CA GLU A 61 -12.26 -0.22 -4.68
C GLU A 61 -12.48 0.43 -6.06
N GLN A 62 -13.63 1.06 -6.28
CA GLN A 62 -13.95 1.81 -7.51
C GLN A 62 -13.10 3.07 -7.65
N MET A 63 -12.86 3.79 -6.55
CA MET A 63 -11.98 4.95 -6.56
C MET A 63 -10.53 4.53 -6.86
N LEU A 64 -10.07 3.43 -6.25
CA LEU A 64 -8.73 2.87 -6.52
C LEU A 64 -8.61 2.36 -7.96
N SER A 65 -9.66 1.74 -8.52
CA SER A 65 -9.71 1.31 -9.92
C SER A 65 -9.52 2.47 -10.88
N THR A 66 -10.26 3.57 -10.64
CA THR A 66 -10.11 4.81 -11.41
C THR A 66 -8.71 5.40 -11.25
N LEU A 67 -8.26 5.56 -9.99
CA LEU A 67 -6.99 6.20 -9.67
C LEU A 67 -5.78 5.43 -10.21
N PHE A 68 -5.81 4.11 -10.15
CA PHE A 68 -4.72 3.27 -10.61
C PHE A 68 -4.84 2.88 -12.08
N ASN A 69 -5.94 3.25 -12.74
CA ASN A 69 -6.24 2.88 -14.11
C ASN A 69 -6.07 1.36 -14.32
N ARG A 70 -6.83 0.59 -13.54
CA ARG A 70 -6.88 -0.87 -13.57
C ARG A 70 -8.33 -1.34 -13.46
N PRO A 71 -8.69 -2.48 -14.06
CA PRO A 71 -10.03 -3.04 -13.91
C PRO A 71 -10.39 -3.24 -12.43
N LEU A 72 -11.66 -2.98 -12.08
CA LEU A 72 -12.16 -3.14 -10.71
C LEU A 72 -11.86 -4.54 -10.15
N ALA A 73 -12.09 -5.58 -10.96
CA ALA A 73 -11.82 -6.96 -10.56
C ALA A 73 -10.33 -7.19 -10.20
N THR A 74 -9.40 -6.55 -10.93
CA THR A 74 -7.97 -6.63 -10.63
C THR A 74 -7.64 -5.94 -9.30
N ILE A 75 -8.26 -4.79 -9.01
CA ILE A 75 -8.10 -4.10 -7.72
C ILE A 75 -8.62 -4.96 -6.57
N GLN A 76 -9.84 -5.49 -6.71
CA GLN A 76 -10.45 -6.37 -5.73
C GLN A 76 -9.58 -7.60 -5.43
N PHE A 77 -9.07 -8.23 -6.49
CA PHE A 77 -8.17 -9.36 -6.35
C PHE A 77 -6.86 -8.98 -5.64
N ALA A 78 -6.21 -7.89 -6.04
CA ALA A 78 -4.98 -7.43 -5.42
C ALA A 78 -5.16 -7.09 -3.93
N LEU A 79 -6.22 -6.36 -3.57
CA LEU A 79 -6.54 -6.02 -2.18
C LEU A 79 -6.78 -7.27 -1.33
N LYS A 80 -7.51 -8.26 -1.88
CA LYS A 80 -7.71 -9.55 -1.23
C LYS A 80 -6.38 -10.27 -0.99
N VAL A 81 -5.51 -10.36 -2.00
CA VAL A 81 -4.17 -10.97 -1.85
C VAL A 81 -3.35 -10.26 -0.77
N PHE A 82 -3.35 -8.92 -0.75
CA PHE A 82 -2.61 -8.16 0.27
C PHE A 82 -3.17 -8.36 1.67
N GLN A 83 -4.48 -8.51 1.82
CA GLN A 83 -5.11 -8.79 3.11
C GLN A 83 -4.78 -10.21 3.59
N GLU A 84 -4.89 -11.21 2.70
CA GLU A 84 -4.53 -12.60 2.99
C GLU A 84 -3.05 -12.75 3.37
N PHE A 85 -2.19 -11.96 2.72
CA PHE A 85 -0.77 -11.92 3.04
C PHE A 85 -0.43 -10.95 4.18
N GLU A 86 -1.41 -10.41 4.90
CA GLU A 86 -1.21 -9.47 6.02
C GLU A 86 -0.31 -8.26 5.66
N MET A 87 -0.31 -7.86 4.40
CA MET A 87 0.40 -6.68 3.91
C MET A 87 -0.42 -5.41 4.16
N ILE A 88 -1.75 -5.56 4.19
CA ILE A 88 -2.70 -4.53 4.63
C ILE A 88 -3.69 -5.10 5.65
N SER A 89 -4.27 -4.22 6.47
CA SER A 89 -5.41 -4.48 7.35
C SER A 89 -6.51 -3.46 7.05
N ILE A 90 -7.78 -3.84 7.26
CA ILE A 90 -8.94 -2.94 7.14
C ILE A 90 -9.43 -2.60 8.55
N ILE A 91 -9.53 -1.31 8.87
CA ILE A 91 -10.01 -0.79 10.15
C ILE A 91 -11.08 0.26 9.83
N ASP A 92 -12.34 0.02 10.22
CA ASP A 92 -13.46 0.93 9.91
C ASP A 92 -13.53 1.31 8.41
N ASP A 93 -13.38 0.32 7.53
CA ASP A 93 -13.28 0.46 6.06
C ASP A 93 -12.03 1.19 5.54
N PHE A 94 -11.12 1.63 6.41
CA PHE A 94 -9.85 2.21 6.02
C PHE A 94 -8.76 1.16 5.83
N TYR A 95 -8.05 1.23 4.72
CA TYR A 95 -6.85 0.43 4.50
C TYR A 95 -5.67 0.98 5.30
N ARG A 96 -4.95 0.08 5.95
CA ARG A 96 -3.70 0.38 6.64
C ARG A 96 -2.64 -0.62 6.24
N PHE A 97 -1.48 -0.15 5.80
CA PHE A 97 -0.33 -1.02 5.59
C PHE A 97 0.18 -1.57 6.92
N SER A 98 0.49 -2.86 6.91
CA SER A 98 1.31 -3.48 7.95
C SER A 98 2.75 -3.01 7.75
N ILE A 99 3.03 -1.78 8.21
CA ILE A 99 4.39 -1.26 8.22
C ILE A 99 5.14 -2.03 9.30
N GLY A 100 5.81 -3.12 8.91
CA GLY A 100 6.91 -3.65 9.70
C GLY A 100 7.87 -2.52 10.03
N LYS A 101 8.51 -2.54 11.21
CA LYS A 101 9.35 -1.49 11.83
C LYS A 101 10.44 -0.81 10.96
N ASN A 102 10.53 -1.13 9.66
CA ASN A 102 11.52 -0.73 8.68
C ASN A 102 11.14 0.50 7.82
N ILE A 103 9.88 0.92 7.75
CA ILE A 103 9.56 2.26 7.20
C ILE A 103 9.51 3.24 8.38
N ARG A 104 10.69 3.71 8.79
CA ARG A 104 10.77 4.87 9.67
C ARG A 104 10.27 6.08 8.88
N THR A 105 9.07 6.55 9.18
CA THR A 105 8.72 7.93 8.85
C THR A 105 9.72 8.81 9.61
N SER A 106 10.47 9.63 8.86
CA SER A 106 11.46 10.52 9.44
C SER A 106 10.74 11.57 10.30
N ARG A 107 10.50 11.27 11.58
CA ARG A 107 10.40 12.31 12.60
C ARG A 107 11.81 12.77 12.89
N HIS A 108 12.28 13.73 12.10
CA HIS A 108 13.48 14.50 12.42
C HIS A 108 13.13 15.51 13.51
N GLY A 109 13.87 15.45 14.62
CA GLY A 109 14.12 16.55 15.55
C GLY A 109 12.96 17.01 16.42
N GLN A 110 12.85 16.43 17.63
CA GLN A 110 12.64 17.29 18.78
C GLN A 110 14.01 17.84 19.18
N ASN A 111 14.21 19.13 18.92
CA ASN A 111 14.96 20.01 19.82
C ASN A 111 13.91 20.82 20.60
#